data_AF-A0A7S2YG77-F1
#
_entry.id   AF-A0A7S2YG77-F1
#
_cell.length_a   1.000
_cell.length_b   1.000
_cell.length_c   1.000
_cell.angle_alpha   90.00
_cell.angle_beta   90.00
_cell.angle_gamma   90.00
#
_symmetry.space_group_name_H-M   'P 1'
#
loop_
_entity.id
_entity.type
_entity.pdbx_description
1 polymer ?
#
loop_
_entity_poly.entity_id
_entity_poly.type
_entity_poly.pdbx_seq_one_letter_code
_entity_poly.pdbx_strand_id
1 'polypeptide(L)'
;NDCSDFAYNKGTSGYVSCFNDTRTDFQATDALVWFKKNFGPDAKIDEEDKYDVVIMDAFDPSSPTSLSKDIYGSEEFVAALANSLTEEGILISQLSLSHGIDHVDLDPVFKMLQEFVQNLRSHGALSMKSYGEAHGELMTPWDFQVFFMGDEARANWLDDPAEIDFKLSQRAVETKSGNSPFKYIDGATMTSWQYPSQAQEDISCDSKPELALCDRGHTLDAEVAALQEAMVRFEKLWNRREVAAASV
;
A
#
# COMPACT_ATOMS: atom_id res chain seq x y z
N ASN A 1 -3.18 13.88 -15.86
CA ASN A 1 -3.55 14.98 -14.93
C ASN A 1 -4.72 15.81 -15.44
N ASP A 2 -5.60 15.24 -16.27
CA ASP A 2 -6.86 15.86 -16.66
C ASP A 2 -7.91 15.51 -15.59
N CYS A 3 -8.50 16.55 -14.99
CA CYS A 3 -9.55 16.43 -13.98
C CYS A 3 -10.86 17.11 -14.44
N SER A 4 -10.99 17.37 -15.75
CA SER A 4 -12.08 18.15 -16.33
C SER A 4 -13.46 17.52 -16.14
N ASP A 5 -13.56 16.20 -15.97
CA ASP A 5 -14.83 15.52 -15.70
C ASP A 5 -15.20 15.51 -14.20
N PHE A 6 -14.32 15.94 -13.29
CA PHE A 6 -14.64 15.94 -11.86
C PHE A 6 -15.51 17.14 -11.43
N ALA A 7 -16.46 16.88 -10.54
CA ALA A 7 -17.47 17.83 -10.06
C ALA A 7 -17.10 18.37 -8.66
N TYR A 8 -15.97 19.05 -8.56
CA TYR A 8 -15.39 19.52 -7.29
C TYR A 8 -16.25 20.50 -6.48
N ASN A 9 -17.19 21.23 -7.09
CA ASN A 9 -18.20 22.03 -6.42
C ASN A 9 -19.40 22.27 -7.35
N LYS A 10 -20.63 22.22 -6.81
CA LYS A 10 -21.83 22.64 -7.54
C LYS A 10 -21.70 24.12 -7.95
N GLY A 11 -21.43 24.38 -9.23
CA GLY A 11 -21.40 25.73 -9.80
C GLY A 11 -20.01 26.26 -10.17
N THR A 12 -18.93 25.53 -9.93
CA THR A 12 -17.63 25.86 -10.53
C THR A 12 -17.46 25.09 -11.83
N SER A 13 -16.97 25.75 -12.88
CA SER A 13 -16.40 25.06 -14.03
C SER A 13 -15.20 24.27 -13.50
N GLY A 14 -15.38 22.97 -13.20
CA GLY A 14 -14.38 22.11 -12.56
C GLY A 14 -12.98 22.25 -13.16
N TYR A 15 -11.95 21.91 -12.38
CA TYR A 15 -10.56 22.13 -12.77
C TYR A 15 -10.18 21.39 -14.06
N VAL A 16 -9.59 22.10 -15.02
CA VAL A 16 -9.02 21.46 -16.22
C VAL A 16 -7.81 20.58 -15.84
N SER A 17 -7.02 21.04 -14.86
CA SER A 17 -5.84 20.35 -14.36
C SER A 17 -6.00 20.03 -12.89
N CYS A 18 -5.68 18.80 -12.49
CA CYS A 18 -5.72 18.37 -11.08
C CYS A 18 -4.79 19.18 -10.18
N PHE A 19 -3.75 19.82 -10.73
CA PHE A 19 -2.84 20.70 -10.00
C PHE A 19 -3.49 22.00 -9.51
N ASN A 20 -4.67 22.34 -10.03
CA ASN A 20 -5.39 23.55 -9.62
C ASN A 20 -6.36 23.30 -8.46
N ASP A 21 -6.48 22.05 -7.99
CA ASP A 21 -7.30 21.72 -6.82
C ASP A 21 -6.72 22.41 -5.58
N THR A 22 -7.56 23.10 -4.80
CA THR A 22 -7.13 23.85 -3.61
C THR A 22 -6.62 22.96 -2.48
N ARG A 23 -6.86 21.64 -2.56
CA ARG A 23 -6.33 20.64 -1.62
C ARG A 23 -4.92 20.19 -2.01
N THR A 24 -4.46 20.51 -3.22
CA THR A 24 -3.13 20.16 -3.69
C THR A 24 -2.13 21.21 -3.23
N ASP A 25 -1.10 20.78 -2.50
CA ASP A 25 0.12 21.55 -2.27
C ASP A 25 1.26 20.90 -3.06
N PHE A 26 1.87 21.66 -3.97
CA PHE A 26 2.97 21.18 -4.80
C PHE A 26 4.30 21.74 -4.31
N GLN A 27 5.19 20.84 -3.89
CA GLN A 27 6.52 21.20 -3.42
C GLN A 27 7.59 20.62 -4.36
N ALA A 28 8.32 21.50 -5.04
CA ALA A 28 9.48 21.13 -5.85
C ALA A 28 10.74 21.00 -4.96
N THR A 29 10.77 19.98 -4.10
CA THR A 29 11.86 19.71 -3.16
C THR A 29 12.34 18.26 -3.27
N ASP A 30 13.53 17.99 -2.75
CA ASP A 30 13.99 16.62 -2.51
C ASP A 30 13.16 16.02 -1.37
N ALA A 31 12.38 14.98 -1.71
CA ALA A 31 11.50 14.31 -0.75
C ALA A 31 12.27 13.63 0.38
N LEU A 32 13.46 13.06 0.12
CA LEU A 32 14.25 12.39 1.16
C LEU A 32 14.70 13.40 2.21
N VAL A 33 15.26 14.52 1.75
CA VAL A 33 15.69 15.61 2.64
C VAL A 33 14.49 16.17 3.40
N TRP A 34 13.37 16.34 2.73
CA TRP A 34 12.16 16.88 3.34
C TRP A 34 11.59 15.94 4.42
N PHE A 35 11.43 14.65 4.14
CA PHE A 35 10.90 13.69 5.12
C PHE A 35 11.86 13.54 6.31
N LYS A 36 13.17 13.40 6.08
CA LYS A 36 14.14 13.30 7.18
C LYS A 36 14.12 14.53 8.09
N LYS A 37 13.97 15.72 7.51
CA LYS A 37 13.89 16.97 8.28
C LYS A 37 12.63 17.04 9.13
N ASN A 38 11.47 16.65 8.58
CA ASN A 38 10.17 16.85 9.23
C ASN A 38 9.70 15.65 10.07
N PHE A 39 10.19 14.45 9.78
CA PHE A 39 9.76 13.19 10.43
C PHE A 39 10.94 12.30 10.88
N GLY A 40 12.18 12.76 10.74
CA GLY A 40 13.36 12.04 11.22
C GLY A 40 13.42 11.94 12.75
N PRO A 41 14.41 11.21 13.30
CA PRO A 41 14.49 10.89 14.73
C PRO A 41 14.51 12.10 15.68
N ASP A 42 15.04 13.23 15.22
CA ASP A 42 15.13 14.47 15.99
C ASP A 42 13.96 15.43 15.76
N ALA A 43 13.02 15.08 14.88
CA ALA A 43 11.87 15.90 14.59
C ALA A 43 10.86 15.85 15.75
N LYS A 44 10.25 17.01 16.05
CA LYS A 44 9.07 17.06 16.90
C LYS A 44 7.86 16.89 15.98
N ILE A 45 7.23 15.73 16.06
CA ILE A 45 6.12 15.34 15.21
C ILE A 45 4.87 15.43 16.08
N ASP A 46 4.00 16.38 15.76
CA ASP A 46 2.66 16.43 16.33
C ASP A 46 1.76 15.46 15.55
N GLU A 47 0.77 14.84 16.20
CA GLU A 47 -0.09 13.83 15.55
C GLU A 47 -0.88 14.43 14.38
N GLU A 48 -1.20 15.72 14.44
CA GLU A 48 -1.91 16.45 13.39
C GLU A 48 -1.08 16.68 12.13
N ASP A 49 0.24 16.53 12.20
CA ASP A 49 1.16 16.67 11.07
C ASP A 49 1.41 15.34 10.33
N LYS A 50 0.92 14.22 10.87
CA LYS A 50 1.05 12.89 10.25
C LYS A 50 0.03 12.68 9.14
N TYR A 51 0.34 11.73 8.28
CA TYR A 51 -0.45 11.34 7.11
C TYR A 51 -1.20 10.03 7.37
N ASP A 52 -2.45 9.98 6.91
CA ASP A 52 -3.20 8.71 6.84
C ASP A 52 -2.66 7.81 5.72
N VAL A 53 -2.19 8.41 4.63
CA VAL A 53 -1.67 7.68 3.47
C VAL A 53 -0.45 8.39 2.90
N VAL A 54 0.63 7.64 2.71
CA VAL A 54 1.81 8.07 1.93
C VAL A 54 1.91 7.19 0.69
N ILE A 55 2.05 7.83 -0.47
CA ILE A 55 2.27 7.14 -1.76
C ILE A 55 3.67 7.48 -2.25
N MET A 56 4.51 6.47 -2.37
CA MET A 56 5.87 6.58 -2.89
C MET A 56 5.88 6.14 -4.36
N ASP A 57 5.73 7.12 -5.24
CA ASP A 57 5.94 7.00 -6.68
C ASP A 57 7.36 7.46 -7.02
N ALA A 58 8.33 6.55 -6.84
CA ALA A 58 9.76 6.84 -6.96
C ALA A 58 10.49 5.85 -7.89
N PHE A 59 11.75 6.10 -8.22
CA PHE A 59 12.53 5.23 -9.11
C PHE A 59 12.57 3.77 -8.63
N ASP A 60 12.72 2.85 -9.58
CA ASP A 60 12.86 1.44 -9.28
C ASP A 60 14.06 1.15 -8.37
N PRO A 61 13.94 0.19 -7.44
CA PRO A 61 15.06 -0.30 -6.62
C PRO A 61 16.26 -0.80 -7.44
N SER A 62 15.99 -1.28 -8.66
CA SER A 62 17.00 -1.74 -9.62
C SER A 62 17.66 -0.60 -10.41
N SER A 63 17.16 0.63 -10.29
CA SER A 63 17.71 1.80 -10.98
C SER A 63 19.16 2.03 -10.59
N PRO A 64 20.08 2.27 -11.55
CA PRO A 64 21.50 2.42 -11.26
C PRO A 64 21.86 3.75 -10.55
N THR A 65 20.87 4.59 -10.24
CA THR A 65 21.09 5.89 -9.61
C THR A 65 21.41 5.75 -8.12
N SER A 66 22.19 6.69 -7.58
CA SER A 66 22.40 6.78 -6.14
C SER A 66 21.09 7.03 -5.39
N LEU A 67 20.17 7.77 -6.01
CA LEU A 67 18.88 8.12 -5.43
C LEU A 67 18.04 6.87 -5.06
N SER A 68 18.06 5.82 -5.89
CA SER A 68 17.35 4.57 -5.57
C SER A 68 17.92 3.91 -4.29
N LYS A 69 19.25 3.87 -4.16
CA LYS A 69 19.91 3.36 -2.95
C LYS A 69 19.58 4.21 -1.72
N ASP A 70 19.47 5.52 -1.89
CA ASP A 70 19.13 6.42 -0.80
C ASP A 70 17.66 6.28 -0.36
N ILE A 71 16.74 5.99 -1.30
CA ILE A 71 15.33 5.73 -1.02
C ILE A 71 15.15 4.41 -0.27
N TYR A 72 15.69 3.30 -0.79
CA TYR A 72 15.37 1.96 -0.25
C TYR A 72 16.39 1.46 0.77
N GLY A 73 17.62 1.98 0.76
CA GLY A 73 18.70 1.55 1.65
C GLY A 73 18.94 2.45 2.86
N SER A 74 18.28 3.61 2.97
CA SER A 74 18.47 4.53 4.11
C SER A 74 17.50 4.21 5.24
N GLU A 75 18.00 3.58 6.31
CA GLU A 75 17.21 3.32 7.53
C GLU A 75 16.58 4.60 8.10
N GLU A 76 17.32 5.71 8.12
CA GLU A 76 16.82 7.02 8.58
C GLU A 76 15.63 7.52 7.74
N PHE A 77 15.67 7.34 6.42
CA PHE A 77 14.54 7.72 5.56
C PHE A 77 13.34 6.80 5.77
N VAL A 78 13.57 5.49 5.90
CA VAL A 78 12.50 4.52 6.19
C VAL A 78 11.85 4.81 7.54
N ALA A 79 12.64 5.13 8.56
CA ALA A 79 12.14 5.58 9.85
C ALA A 79 11.30 6.85 9.71
N ALA A 80 11.76 7.83 8.93
CA ALA A 80 11.00 9.05 8.67
C ALA A 80 9.67 8.78 7.93
N LEU A 81 9.64 7.85 6.98
CA LEU A 81 8.40 7.42 6.32
C LEU A 81 7.43 6.80 7.33
N ALA A 82 7.89 5.87 8.16
CA ALA A 82 7.05 5.23 9.18
C ALA A 82 6.54 6.25 10.21
N ASN A 83 7.41 7.15 10.69
CA ASN A 83 7.05 8.20 11.65
C ASN A 83 6.08 9.24 11.08
N SER A 84 6.05 9.41 9.75
CA SER A 84 5.13 10.32 9.08
C SER A 84 3.71 9.80 9.01
N LEU A 85 3.47 8.52 9.33
CA LEU A 85 2.16 7.90 9.27
C LEU A 85 1.47 7.90 10.63
N THR A 86 0.14 7.99 10.60
CA THR A 86 -0.70 7.75 11.78
C THR A 86 -0.64 6.27 12.21
N GLU A 87 -1.18 5.94 13.39
CA GLU A 87 -1.22 4.55 13.89
C GLU A 87 -1.96 3.60 12.93
N GLU A 88 -2.96 4.10 12.19
CA GLU A 88 -3.70 3.36 11.16
C GLU A 88 -3.25 3.72 9.73
N GLY A 89 -2.08 4.35 9.60
CA GLY A 89 -1.59 4.84 8.32
C GLY A 89 -1.21 3.74 7.33
N ILE A 90 -1.19 4.11 6.05
CA ILE A 90 -0.84 3.22 4.94
C ILE A 90 0.32 3.82 4.13
N LEU A 91 1.36 3.05 3.88
CA LEU A 91 2.38 3.35 2.88
C LEU A 91 2.16 2.49 1.63
N ILE A 92 2.07 3.12 0.47
CA ILE A 92 2.02 2.44 -0.83
C ILE A 92 3.30 2.77 -1.58
N SER A 93 4.04 1.76 -2.01
CA SER A 93 5.25 1.93 -2.82
C SER A 93 5.12 1.14 -4.11
N GLN A 94 5.44 1.76 -5.23
CA GLN A 94 5.78 0.97 -6.42
C GLN A 94 7.12 0.28 -6.17
N LEU A 95 7.17 -1.03 -6.30
CA LEU A 95 8.41 -1.79 -6.22
C LEU A 95 8.38 -2.68 -7.45
N SER A 96 9.01 -2.23 -8.54
CA SER A 96 9.12 -2.98 -9.80
C SER A 96 9.91 -4.27 -9.59
N LEU A 97 9.18 -5.25 -9.08
CA LEU A 97 9.70 -6.55 -8.72
C LEU A 97 9.11 -7.61 -9.61
N SER A 98 8.46 -7.28 -10.74
CA SER A 98 7.71 -8.23 -11.58
C SER A 98 8.44 -9.56 -11.65
N HIS A 99 7.91 -10.47 -10.85
CA HIS A 99 8.52 -11.72 -10.46
C HIS A 99 8.65 -12.60 -11.70
N GLY A 100 9.80 -12.53 -12.37
CA GLY A 100 10.08 -13.35 -13.55
C GLY A 100 10.86 -12.59 -14.60
N ILE A 101 12.19 -12.67 -14.52
CA ILE A 101 13.11 -13.01 -15.61
C ILE A 101 14.51 -13.08 -14.95
N ASP A 102 15.02 -14.30 -14.87
CA ASP A 102 16.41 -14.72 -14.60
C ASP A 102 17.04 -14.43 -13.22
N HIS A 103 16.99 -15.48 -12.38
CA HIS A 103 17.60 -15.65 -11.04
C HIS A 103 19.12 -15.49 -10.92
N VAL A 104 19.82 -14.74 -11.77
CA VAL A 104 21.29 -14.90 -11.85
C VAL A 104 22.10 -13.76 -11.21
N ASP A 105 21.55 -12.57 -10.92
CA ASP A 105 22.34 -11.50 -10.23
C ASP A 105 21.51 -10.43 -9.48
N LEU A 106 20.30 -10.76 -9.01
CA LEU A 106 19.42 -9.82 -8.29
C LEU A 106 19.70 -9.69 -6.78
N ASP A 107 20.73 -10.35 -6.27
CA ASP A 107 21.05 -10.39 -4.83
C ASP A 107 21.11 -9.00 -4.17
N PRO A 108 21.78 -7.98 -4.76
CA PRO A 108 21.87 -6.67 -4.11
C PRO A 108 20.53 -5.92 -4.04
N VAL A 109 19.71 -6.01 -5.08
CA VAL A 109 18.39 -5.34 -5.13
C VAL A 109 17.42 -6.05 -4.19
N PHE A 110 17.42 -7.38 -4.23
CA PHE A 110 16.60 -8.19 -3.34
C PHE A 110 16.98 -7.95 -1.87
N LYS A 111 18.28 -7.92 -1.56
CA LYS A 111 18.76 -7.60 -0.21
C LYS A 111 18.32 -6.20 0.23
N MET A 112 18.46 -5.19 -0.63
CA MET A 112 18.01 -3.83 -0.33
C MET A 112 16.52 -3.76 -0.05
N LEU A 113 15.70 -4.49 -0.80
CA LEU A 113 14.26 -4.55 -0.58
C LEU A 113 13.88 -5.33 0.68
N GLN A 114 14.62 -6.39 1.00
CA GLN A 114 14.49 -7.06 2.28
C GLN A 114 14.83 -6.10 3.43
N GLU A 115 15.93 -5.36 3.34
CA GLU A 115 16.32 -4.35 4.33
C GLU A 115 15.26 -3.26 4.46
N PHE A 116 14.71 -2.76 3.35
CA PHE A 116 13.60 -1.80 3.34
C PHE A 116 12.38 -2.32 4.10
N VAL A 117 11.93 -3.54 3.79
CA VAL A 117 10.78 -4.18 4.47
C VAL A 117 11.06 -4.43 5.95
N GLN A 118 12.26 -4.90 6.30
CA GLN A 118 12.63 -5.13 7.70
C GLN A 118 12.70 -3.83 8.49
N ASN A 119 13.21 -2.76 7.88
CA ASN A 119 13.26 -1.44 8.50
C ASN A 119 11.85 -0.87 8.70
N LEU A 120 10.91 -1.03 7.75
CA LEU A 120 9.52 -0.63 7.97
C LEU A 120 8.88 -1.39 9.14
N ARG A 121 9.15 -2.70 9.25
CA ARG A 121 8.66 -3.52 10.37
C ARG A 121 9.25 -3.11 11.70
N SER A 122 10.56 -2.82 11.75
CA SER A 122 11.20 -2.35 12.99
C SER A 122 10.66 -0.99 13.45
N HIS A 123 10.04 -0.23 12.55
CA HIS A 123 9.41 1.06 12.81
C HIS A 123 7.87 1.02 12.83
N GLY A 124 7.28 -0.15 13.07
CA GLY A 124 5.85 -0.27 13.41
C GLY A 124 4.92 -0.77 12.31
N ALA A 125 5.42 -1.04 11.09
CA ALA A 125 4.58 -1.66 10.07
C ALA A 125 4.17 -3.09 10.51
N LEU A 126 2.86 -3.30 10.70
CA LEU A 126 2.30 -4.56 11.18
C LEU A 126 2.21 -5.61 10.08
N SER A 127 1.87 -5.19 8.86
CA SER A 127 1.70 -6.11 7.75
C SER A 127 2.02 -5.48 6.40
N MET A 128 2.19 -6.33 5.39
CA MET A 128 2.49 -5.94 4.03
C MET A 128 1.64 -6.79 3.06
N LYS A 129 1.15 -6.17 2.00
CA LYS A 129 0.45 -6.81 0.88
C LYS A 129 1.10 -6.40 -0.43
N SER A 130 1.36 -7.38 -1.30
CA SER A 130 1.80 -7.16 -2.67
C SER A 130 0.60 -7.26 -3.61
N TYR A 131 0.53 -6.43 -4.64
CA TYR A 131 -0.37 -6.64 -5.77
C TYR A 131 0.27 -6.17 -7.08
N GLY A 132 -0.20 -6.73 -8.20
CA GLY A 132 0.24 -6.35 -9.55
C GLY A 132 -0.88 -5.66 -10.34
N GLU A 133 -0.53 -4.64 -11.11
CA GLU A 133 -1.44 -3.90 -11.99
C GLU A 133 -0.94 -3.92 -13.44
N ALA A 134 -1.77 -4.46 -14.34
CA ALA A 134 -1.45 -4.63 -15.76
C ALA A 134 -1.92 -3.45 -16.64
N HIS A 135 -2.75 -2.55 -16.12
CA HIS A 135 -3.34 -1.44 -16.88
C HIS A 135 -2.40 -0.22 -17.02
N GLY A 136 -1.13 -0.33 -16.61
CA GLY A 136 -0.13 0.72 -16.75
C GLY A 136 0.43 0.93 -18.16
N GLU A 137 -0.04 0.18 -19.16
CA GLU A 137 0.49 0.18 -20.54
C GLU A 137 1.99 -0.18 -20.62
N LEU A 138 2.49 -0.92 -19.64
CA LEU A 138 3.85 -1.46 -19.59
C LEU A 138 3.91 -2.87 -20.18
N MET A 139 5.12 -3.36 -20.45
CA MET A 139 5.31 -4.70 -21.04
C MET A 139 4.88 -5.84 -20.10
N THR A 140 4.89 -5.60 -18.79
CA THR A 140 4.53 -6.54 -17.74
C THR A 140 3.66 -5.84 -16.69
N PRO A 141 2.87 -6.58 -15.89
CA PRO A 141 2.23 -6.01 -14.72
C PRO A 141 3.26 -5.33 -13.81
N TRP A 142 2.88 -4.20 -13.24
CA TRP A 142 3.71 -3.45 -12.31
C TRP A 142 3.35 -3.82 -10.88
N ASP A 143 4.36 -4.08 -10.07
CA ASP A 143 4.17 -4.53 -8.69
C ASP A 143 4.15 -3.35 -7.72
N PHE A 144 3.22 -3.41 -6.78
CA PHE A 144 3.05 -2.47 -5.69
C PHE A 144 3.11 -3.20 -4.35
N GLN A 145 3.68 -2.53 -3.35
CA GLN A 145 3.64 -2.96 -1.96
C GLN A 145 2.82 -1.98 -1.13
N VAL A 146 1.94 -2.53 -0.30
CA VAL A 146 1.10 -1.79 0.65
C VAL A 146 1.50 -2.22 2.04
N PHE A 147 1.98 -1.28 2.85
CA PHE A 147 2.34 -1.49 4.24
C PHE A 147 1.28 -0.85 5.14
N PHE A 148 0.84 -1.61 6.14
CA PHE A 148 -0.18 -1.19 7.09
C PHE A 148 0.45 -0.98 8.46
N MET A 149 0.24 0.20 9.04
CA MET A 149 0.68 0.52 10.40
C MET A 149 -0.31 0.00 11.47
N GLY A 150 -1.57 -0.19 11.08
CA GLY A 150 -2.65 -0.60 11.98
C GLY A 150 -3.53 -1.72 11.42
N ASP A 151 -4.32 -2.32 12.29
CA ASP A 151 -5.19 -3.47 11.97
C ASP A 151 -6.49 -3.06 11.28
N GLU A 152 -6.98 -1.85 11.51
CA GLU A 152 -8.20 -1.38 10.86
C GLU A 152 -7.98 -1.15 9.37
N ALA A 153 -6.86 -0.50 9.01
CA ALA A 153 -6.46 -0.32 7.63
C ALA A 153 -6.28 -1.67 6.90
N ARG A 154 -5.67 -2.64 7.57
CA ARG A 154 -5.51 -4.02 7.06
C ARG A 154 -6.85 -4.73 6.91
N ALA A 155 -7.78 -4.55 7.85
CA ALA A 155 -9.11 -5.14 7.76
C ALA A 155 -9.90 -4.57 6.59
N ASN A 156 -9.82 -3.25 6.35
CA ASN A 156 -10.46 -2.59 5.19
C ASN A 156 -9.93 -3.12 3.84
N TRP A 157 -8.67 -3.53 3.77
CA TRP A 157 -8.11 -4.18 2.57
C TRP A 157 -8.84 -5.49 2.23
N LEU A 158 -9.32 -6.20 3.25
CA LEU A 158 -9.96 -7.51 3.16
C LEU A 158 -11.49 -7.45 3.15
N ASP A 159 -12.07 -6.27 2.93
CA ASP A 159 -13.52 -6.15 2.79
C ASP A 159 -14.05 -6.96 1.60
N ASP A 160 -15.34 -7.33 1.66
CA ASP A 160 -15.99 -7.99 0.55
C ASP A 160 -16.20 -7.03 -0.64
N PRO A 161 -16.30 -7.54 -1.87
CA PRO A 161 -16.44 -6.71 -3.07
C PRO A 161 -17.57 -5.67 -2.99
N ALA A 162 -18.71 -6.01 -2.39
CA ALA A 162 -19.87 -5.12 -2.36
C ALA A 162 -19.67 -3.96 -1.38
N GLU A 163 -19.04 -4.23 -0.23
CA GLU A 163 -18.64 -3.18 0.72
C GLU A 163 -17.58 -2.26 0.09
N ILE A 164 -16.63 -2.80 -0.68
CA ILE A 164 -15.65 -2.01 -1.41
C ILE A 164 -16.33 -1.10 -2.45
N ASP A 165 -17.22 -1.64 -3.29
CA ASP A 165 -17.96 -0.84 -4.27
C ASP A 165 -18.80 0.25 -3.62
N PHE A 166 -19.42 -0.08 -2.48
CA PHE A 166 -20.17 0.89 -1.69
C PHE A 166 -19.26 2.02 -1.20
N LYS A 167 -18.11 1.70 -0.58
CA LYS A 167 -17.11 2.68 -0.12
C LYS A 167 -16.54 3.52 -1.26
N LEU A 168 -16.24 2.90 -2.41
CA LEU A 168 -15.80 3.60 -3.61
C LEU A 168 -16.86 4.61 -4.06
N SER A 169 -18.14 4.22 -4.11
CA SER A 169 -19.23 5.11 -4.51
C SER A 169 -19.44 6.27 -3.54
N GLN A 170 -19.25 6.06 -2.23
CA GLN A 170 -19.41 7.08 -1.19
C GLN A 170 -18.26 8.08 -1.12
N ARG A 171 -17.05 7.64 -1.45
CA ARG A 171 -15.80 8.42 -1.28
C ARG A 171 -15.26 8.96 -2.60
N ALA A 172 -15.71 8.44 -3.73
CA ALA A 172 -15.38 8.93 -5.05
C ALA A 172 -15.73 10.41 -5.21
N VAL A 173 -14.88 11.11 -5.95
CA VAL A 173 -15.27 12.42 -6.49
C VAL A 173 -16.39 12.20 -7.52
N GLU A 174 -17.48 12.96 -7.40
CA GLU A 174 -18.55 12.94 -8.40
C GLU A 174 -18.00 13.39 -9.76
N THR A 175 -18.53 12.83 -10.85
CA THR A 175 -18.19 13.23 -12.22
C THR A 175 -19.33 13.99 -12.88
N LYS A 176 -19.03 14.86 -13.83
CA LYS A 176 -20.03 15.61 -14.61
C LYS A 176 -20.77 14.69 -15.58
N SER A 177 -20.09 13.65 -16.08
CA SER A 177 -20.68 12.61 -16.91
C SER A 177 -21.62 11.68 -16.15
N GLY A 178 -21.51 11.61 -14.82
CA GLY A 178 -22.24 10.66 -13.98
C GLY A 178 -21.66 9.25 -14.00
N ASN A 179 -20.55 9.03 -14.70
CA ASN A 179 -19.82 7.76 -14.70
C ASN A 179 -18.92 7.63 -13.46
N SER A 180 -18.48 6.41 -13.16
CA SER A 180 -17.45 6.19 -12.15
C SER A 180 -16.15 6.94 -12.53
N PRO A 181 -15.48 7.62 -11.59
CA PRO A 181 -14.15 8.17 -11.85
C PRO A 181 -13.08 7.08 -11.94
N PHE A 182 -13.40 5.84 -11.57
CA PHE A 182 -12.52 4.69 -11.59
C PHE A 182 -12.73 3.87 -12.86
N LYS A 183 -11.65 3.68 -13.63
CA LYS A 183 -11.69 2.90 -14.89
C LYS A 183 -11.32 1.44 -14.71
N TYR A 184 -10.41 1.13 -13.78
CA TYR A 184 -9.79 -0.18 -13.64
C TYR A 184 -9.99 -0.81 -12.25
N ILE A 185 -10.46 -0.03 -11.28
CA ILE A 185 -10.64 -0.47 -9.90
C ILE A 185 -12.14 -0.52 -9.55
N ASP A 186 -12.54 -1.67 -9.02
CA ASP A 186 -13.84 -1.96 -8.41
C ASP A 186 -13.62 -3.01 -7.31
N GLY A 187 -14.70 -3.46 -6.66
CA GLY A 187 -14.65 -4.50 -5.63
C GLY A 187 -14.04 -5.82 -6.11
N ALA A 188 -14.33 -6.24 -7.34
CA ALA A 188 -13.81 -7.49 -7.89
C ALA A 188 -12.30 -7.40 -8.16
N THR A 189 -11.83 -6.28 -8.73
CA THR A 189 -10.40 -6.01 -8.91
C THR A 189 -9.69 -5.97 -7.55
N MET A 190 -10.23 -5.27 -6.56
CA MET A 190 -9.63 -5.22 -5.22
C MET A 190 -9.53 -6.60 -4.58
N THR A 191 -10.56 -7.45 -4.69
CA THR A 191 -10.49 -8.83 -4.19
C THR A 191 -9.39 -9.64 -4.87
N SER A 192 -9.15 -9.42 -6.17
CA SER A 192 -8.03 -10.08 -6.86
C SER A 192 -6.66 -9.68 -6.31
N TRP A 193 -6.53 -8.49 -5.71
CA TRP A 193 -5.30 -8.00 -5.08
C TRP A 193 -5.14 -8.43 -3.62
N GLN A 194 -6.19 -8.98 -2.99
CA GLN A 194 -6.11 -9.44 -1.59
C GLN A 194 -5.16 -10.63 -1.40
N TYR A 195 -4.93 -11.37 -2.49
CA TYR A 195 -4.22 -12.64 -2.54
C TYR A 195 -3.06 -12.57 -3.55
N PRO A 196 -1.91 -13.19 -3.24
CA PRO A 196 -0.83 -13.34 -4.21
C PRO A 196 -1.32 -14.03 -5.48
N SER A 197 -0.76 -13.63 -6.63
CA SER A 197 -0.95 -14.39 -7.85
C SER A 197 -0.30 -15.77 -7.73
N GLN A 198 -0.76 -16.74 -8.52
CA GLN A 198 -0.15 -18.07 -8.56
C GLN A 198 1.36 -18.01 -8.80
N ALA A 199 1.83 -17.15 -9.71
CA ALA A 199 3.27 -16.99 -9.97
C ALA A 199 4.05 -16.52 -8.73
N GLN A 200 3.46 -15.65 -7.91
CA GLN A 200 4.07 -15.20 -6.64
C GLN A 200 4.09 -16.33 -5.60
N GLU A 201 3.04 -17.16 -5.55
CA GLU A 201 3.02 -18.34 -4.69
C GLU A 201 4.10 -19.34 -5.08
N ASP A 202 4.22 -19.67 -6.37
CA ASP A 202 5.21 -20.60 -6.92
C ASP A 202 6.63 -20.18 -6.49
N ILE A 203 6.97 -18.92 -6.70
CA ILE A 203 8.28 -18.36 -6.33
C ILE A 203 8.51 -18.37 -4.82
N SER A 204 7.48 -18.05 -4.04
CA SER A 204 7.57 -18.10 -2.58
C SER A 204 7.85 -19.54 -2.11
N CYS A 205 7.15 -20.51 -2.67
CA CYS A 205 7.28 -21.92 -2.33
C CYS A 205 8.59 -22.54 -2.82
N ASP A 206 9.11 -22.12 -3.98
CA ASP A 206 10.44 -22.52 -4.44
C ASP A 206 11.53 -22.01 -3.50
N SER A 207 11.36 -20.81 -2.93
CA SER A 207 12.32 -20.23 -1.98
C SER A 207 12.25 -20.82 -0.56
N LYS A 208 11.10 -21.37 -0.17
CA LYS A 208 10.81 -21.90 1.18
C LYS A 208 9.91 -23.14 1.09
N PRO A 209 10.40 -24.24 0.52
CA PRO A 209 9.58 -25.42 0.26
C PRO A 209 9.06 -26.09 1.54
N GLU A 210 9.65 -25.79 2.69
CA GLU A 210 9.24 -26.32 3.99
C GLU A 210 7.95 -25.71 4.58
N LEU A 211 7.41 -24.65 3.97
CA LEU A 211 6.15 -24.05 4.44
C LEU A 211 4.98 -24.99 4.15
N ALA A 212 4.24 -25.38 5.19
CA ALA A 212 3.08 -26.28 5.09
C ALA A 212 1.92 -25.77 4.22
N LEU A 213 2.02 -24.54 3.69
CA LEU A 213 1.12 -23.98 2.68
C LEU A 213 1.49 -24.47 1.27
N CYS A 214 2.78 -24.69 0.99
CA CYS A 214 3.27 -25.16 -0.30
C CYS A 214 2.89 -26.62 -0.59
N ASP A 215 2.73 -27.43 0.46
CA ASP A 215 2.29 -28.83 0.34
C ASP A 215 0.81 -28.98 -0.04
N ARG A 216 -0.01 -27.93 0.12
CA ARG A 216 -1.47 -28.00 -0.08
C ARG A 216 -1.92 -27.75 -1.51
N GLY A 217 -0.99 -27.43 -2.41
CA GLY A 217 -1.28 -27.08 -3.80
C GLY A 217 -1.82 -25.66 -3.98
N HIS A 218 -1.66 -25.13 -5.20
CA HIS A 218 -2.03 -23.77 -5.60
C HIS A 218 -3.54 -23.59 -5.62
N THR A 219 -4.10 -23.26 -4.48
CA THR A 219 -5.46 -22.73 -4.37
C THR A 219 -5.54 -21.97 -3.06
N LEU A 220 -5.44 -20.64 -3.12
CA LEU A 220 -6.14 -19.77 -2.18
C LEU A 220 -7.66 -19.87 -2.43
N ASP A 221 -8.21 -21.09 -2.48
CA ASP A 221 -9.65 -21.35 -2.48
C ASP A 221 -10.11 -21.35 -1.02
N ALA A 222 -10.84 -20.30 -0.65
CA ALA A 222 -11.75 -20.18 0.50
C ALA A 222 -11.21 -20.41 1.93
N GLU A 223 -10.25 -21.30 2.18
CA GLU A 223 -9.80 -21.67 3.53
C GLU A 223 -8.82 -20.67 4.14
N VAL A 224 -7.93 -20.06 3.36
CA VAL A 224 -7.05 -18.98 3.86
C VAL A 224 -7.83 -17.70 4.08
N ALA A 225 -8.81 -17.41 3.23
CA ALA A 225 -9.81 -16.37 3.46
C ALA A 225 -10.57 -16.64 4.77
N ALA A 226 -11.05 -17.87 4.99
CA ALA A 226 -11.74 -18.25 6.21
C ALA A 226 -10.84 -18.19 7.47
N LEU A 227 -9.55 -18.50 7.36
CA LEU A 227 -8.59 -18.37 8.45
C LEU A 227 -8.28 -16.90 8.77
N GLN A 228 -8.13 -16.05 7.76
CA GLN A 228 -7.92 -14.62 7.96
C GLN A 228 -9.19 -13.93 8.50
N GLU A 229 -10.38 -14.28 7.99
CA GLU A 229 -11.65 -13.85 8.57
C GLU A 229 -11.81 -14.32 10.01
N ALA A 230 -11.45 -15.58 10.32
CA ALA A 230 -11.48 -16.09 11.68
C ALA A 230 -10.53 -15.34 12.60
N MET A 231 -9.34 -14.96 12.13
CA MET A 231 -8.38 -14.16 12.89
C MET A 231 -8.88 -12.74 13.14
N VAL A 232 -9.36 -12.04 12.10
CA VAL A 232 -9.93 -10.68 12.24
C VAL A 232 -11.16 -10.68 13.16
N ARG A 233 -12.01 -11.71 13.07
CA ARG A 233 -13.18 -11.87 13.94
C ARG A 233 -12.77 -12.18 15.38
N PHE A 234 -11.71 -12.96 15.58
CA PHE A 234 -11.15 -13.24 16.90
C PHE A 234 -10.55 -11.99 17.55
N GLU A 235 -9.79 -11.18 16.81
CA GLU A 235 -9.23 -9.90 17.26
C GLU A 235 -10.33 -8.91 17.67
N LYS A 236 -11.38 -8.74 16.85
CA LYS A 236 -12.54 -7.90 17.20
C LYS A 236 -13.26 -8.36 18.46
N LEU A 237 -13.33 -9.68 18.71
CA LEU A 237 -13.94 -10.25 19.92
C LEU A 237 -13.04 -10.11 21.15
N TRP A 238 -11.72 -10.20 20.97
CA TRP A 238 -10.74 -10.00 22.02
C TRP A 238 -10.76 -8.56 22.55
N ASN A 239 -10.69 -7.57 21.64
CA ASN A 239 -10.68 -6.15 22.02
C ASN A 239 -12.00 -5.72 22.71
N ARG A 240 -13.14 -6.28 22.32
CA ARG A 240 -14.42 -6.03 23.01
C ARG A 240 -14.46 -6.58 24.45
N ARG A 241 -13.72 -7.65 24.74
CA ARG A 241 -13.63 -8.21 26.10
C ARG A 241 -12.74 -7.38 27.01
N GLU A 242 -11.65 -6.82 26.51
CA GLU A 242 -10.77 -5.96 27.30
C GLU A 242 -11.45 -4.62 27.67
N VAL A 243 -12.20 -4.02 26.74
CA VAL A 243 -13.00 -2.81 27.03
C VAL A 243 -14.08 -3.10 28.08
N ALA A 244 -14.71 -4.27 28.03
CA ALA A 244 -15.69 -4.68 29.04
C ALA A 244 -15.05 -4.96 30.41
N ALA A 245 -13.81 -5.46 30.45
CA ALA A 245 -13.06 -5.72 31.68
C ALA A 245 -12.48 -4.45 32.32
N ALA A 246 -12.18 -3.41 31.54
CA ALA A 246 -11.68 -2.12 32.03
C ALA A 246 -12.79 -1.17 32.54
N SER A 247 -14.06 -1.54 32.36
CA SER A 247 -15.24 -0.72 32.71
C SER A 247 -15.92 -1.14 34.03
N VAL A 248 -15.26 -1.98 34.85
CA VAL A 248 -15.74 -2.49 36.15
C VAL A 248 -14.75 -2.09 37.25
#